data_AF-A0A516KJM8-F1
#
_entry.id   AF-A0A516KJM8-F1
#
_cell.length_a   1.000
_cell.length_b   1.000
_cell.length_c   1.000
_cell.angle_alpha   90.00
_cell.angle_beta   90.00
_cell.angle_gamma   90.00
#
_symmetry.space_group_name_H-M   'P 1'
#
loop_
_entity.id
_entity.type
_entity.pdbx_description
1 polymer ?
#
loop_
_entity_poly.entity_id
_entity_poly.type
_entity_poly.pdbx_seq_one_letter_code
_entity_poly.pdbx_strand_id
1 'polypeptide(L)'
;MKKKVLLIMLVVLLSSIGALQRNVNVEAEVTTETWDKAYAVSQDKVWNVAFNTKMSPSSFTSDTVYVMNNSTKSKHPVTFSLSSDGKVLSVKPTKPYTMHQEYTLHVDQKVASSLNRTMIKSIELPFLISNKYVITDFNGKALKSYNDLDTAIANAATDNTQMIQLDGTTVWIQSGIARTKAYTLIYDSPTLQKNITYVSGESELQYVKSYGEILQIKVAGKTGYVEADKVNLIPYKLATGKRSYYKNVDGDLYHYIYTSSGFGVYKYGAAPANMANGAIAYSWDGKTFNGQTAFFLNQRDLRTPSSVTAAELDNYIKANKADSPMIGLGKTFIEMEKQYNVNAVYLMAHAIHESAWGMSKIAREKNNLYGINATDSNPYGNADTYKSYEGSVMYAAKYISDKYLTSGTWQYNGRFLGNKAEGMNVRYASDPFWGQKIAGHMYRAEQWIKANR
;
A
#
# COMPACT_ATOMS: atom_id res chain seq x y z
N MET A 1 10.46 -14.29 -23.66
CA MET A 1 11.16 -14.46 -22.36
C MET A 1 12.63 -14.11 -22.52
N LYS A 2 13.05 -12.90 -22.12
CA LYS A 2 14.48 -12.59 -21.99
C LYS A 2 14.94 -13.14 -20.65
N LYS A 3 15.86 -14.12 -20.64
CA LYS A 3 16.61 -14.50 -19.44
C LYS A 3 17.34 -13.24 -18.97
N LYS A 4 16.82 -12.54 -17.96
CA LYS A 4 17.64 -11.62 -17.18
C LYS A 4 18.62 -12.50 -16.40
N VAL A 5 19.78 -12.77 -16.98
CA VAL A 5 20.95 -13.14 -16.19
C VAL A 5 21.19 -11.92 -15.31
N LEU A 6 20.90 -12.04 -14.02
CA LEU A 6 21.14 -10.98 -13.05
C LEU A 6 22.67 -10.84 -12.90
N LEU A 7 23.28 -10.10 -13.81
CA LEU A 7 24.68 -9.72 -13.73
C LEU A 7 24.75 -8.53 -12.75
N ILE A 8 24.75 -8.83 -11.45
CA ILE A 8 25.06 -7.82 -10.43
C ILE A 8 26.56 -7.52 -10.57
N MET A 9 26.90 -6.42 -11.25
CA MET A 9 28.23 -5.82 -11.17
C MET A 9 28.28 -4.97 -9.90
N LEU A 10 29.09 -5.37 -8.92
CA LEU A 10 29.49 -4.48 -7.83
C LEU A 10 30.49 -3.46 -8.38
N VAL A 11 30.24 -2.15 -8.24
CA VAL A 11 31.24 -1.11 -8.53
C VAL A 11 31.69 -0.46 -7.23
N VAL A 12 32.99 -0.55 -6.93
CA VAL A 12 33.59 -0.05 -5.69
C VAL A 12 34.54 1.12 -6.00
N LEU A 13 34.40 2.22 -5.24
CA LEU A 13 35.21 3.44 -5.40
C LEU A 13 36.33 3.52 -4.35
N LEU A 14 37.54 3.87 -4.79
CA LEU A 14 38.72 4.13 -3.96
C LEU A 14 38.94 5.63 -3.75
N SER A 15 39.47 6.02 -2.58
CA SER A 15 39.74 7.44 -2.26
C SER A 15 40.90 8.02 -3.06
N SER A 16 40.85 9.31 -3.42
CA SER A 16 41.96 10.07 -3.99
C SER A 16 42.48 11.06 -2.95
N ILE A 17 43.42 10.64 -2.10
CA ILE A 17 44.09 11.57 -1.18
C ILE A 17 45.46 11.92 -1.79
N GLY A 18 45.62 13.19 -2.17
CA GLY A 18 46.91 13.79 -2.48
C GLY A 18 47.69 14.06 -1.20
N ALA A 19 48.99 13.77 -1.21
CA ALA A 19 49.85 13.86 -0.04
C ALA A 19 49.94 15.30 0.49
N LEU A 20 49.53 15.50 1.74
CA LEU A 20 50.01 16.56 2.62
C LEU A 20 50.12 15.97 4.03
N GLN A 21 51.35 15.70 4.45
CA GLN A 21 51.66 15.24 5.80
C GLN A 21 51.28 16.33 6.81
N ARG A 22 50.23 16.07 7.59
CA ARG A 22 50.10 16.59 8.96
C ARG A 22 49.67 15.43 9.85
N ASN A 23 50.50 15.13 10.85
CA ASN A 23 50.21 14.17 11.91
C ASN A 23 48.99 14.66 12.70
N VAL A 24 47.83 14.09 12.41
CA VAL A 24 46.67 14.08 13.29
C VAL A 24 46.24 12.62 13.37
N ASN A 25 46.35 12.01 14.55
CA ASN A 25 45.69 10.73 14.83
C ASN A 25 44.19 10.99 14.87
N VAL A 26 43.56 10.96 13.70
CA VAL A 26 42.12 10.76 13.57
C VAL A 26 41.96 9.27 13.29
N GLU A 27 41.50 8.50 14.26
CA GLU A 27 40.98 7.17 13.96
C GLU A 27 39.84 7.35 12.96
N ALA A 28 40.10 7.03 11.70
CA ALA A 28 39.09 7.08 10.66
C ALA A 28 37.99 6.09 11.04
N GLU A 29 36.79 6.62 11.33
CA GLU A 29 35.61 5.82 11.63
C GLU A 29 35.40 4.81 10.49
N VAL A 30 35.49 3.51 10.81
CA VAL A 30 35.26 2.44 9.84
C VAL A 30 33.80 2.50 9.44
N THR A 31 33.51 3.03 8.26
CA THR A 31 32.15 3.05 7.73
C THR A 31 31.93 1.80 6.88
N THR A 32 30.91 1.01 7.21
CA THR A 32 30.49 -0.16 6.46
C THR A 32 29.18 0.15 5.75
N GLU A 33 29.13 -0.12 4.45
CA GLU A 33 27.89 -0.08 3.69
C GLU A 33 27.39 -1.51 3.43
N THR A 34 26.20 -1.81 3.94
CA THR A 34 25.51 -3.06 3.66
C THR A 34 24.61 -2.89 2.45
N TRP A 35 24.82 -3.74 1.44
CA TRP A 35 24.05 -3.74 0.20
C TRP A 35 22.81 -4.64 0.32
N ASP A 36 21.87 -4.46 -0.60
CA ASP A 36 20.65 -5.26 -0.64
C ASP A 36 20.97 -6.76 -0.76
N LYS A 37 20.23 -7.55 0.00
CA LYS A 37 20.40 -9.00 0.03
C LYS A 37 20.12 -9.63 -1.33
N ALA A 38 21.04 -10.46 -1.81
CA ALA A 38 20.80 -11.27 -3.00
C ALA A 38 20.04 -12.56 -2.66
N TYR A 39 19.00 -12.86 -3.43
CA TYR A 39 18.20 -14.09 -3.30
C TYR A 39 18.47 -15.05 -4.46
N ALA A 40 17.95 -16.28 -4.33
CA ALA A 40 18.04 -17.32 -5.35
C ALA A 40 19.49 -17.58 -5.83
N VAL A 41 20.44 -17.52 -4.90
CA VAL A 41 21.86 -17.69 -5.22
C VAL A 41 22.20 -19.18 -5.29
N SER A 42 22.91 -19.59 -6.36
CA SER A 42 23.32 -20.97 -6.55
C SER A 42 24.42 -21.39 -5.58
N GLN A 43 24.50 -22.69 -5.27
CA GLN A 43 25.51 -23.23 -4.35
C GLN A 43 26.96 -23.06 -4.83
N ASP A 44 27.16 -22.87 -6.13
CA ASP A 44 28.44 -22.69 -6.80
C ASP A 44 28.72 -21.22 -7.20
N LYS A 45 27.92 -20.27 -6.68
CA LYS A 45 28.00 -18.85 -7.05
C LYS A 45 29.43 -18.31 -6.91
N VAL A 46 29.93 -17.80 -8.02
CA VAL A 46 31.14 -16.97 -8.07
C VAL A 46 30.73 -15.49 -8.03
N TRP A 47 31.32 -14.72 -7.12
CA TRP A 47 31.12 -13.28 -7.03
C TRP A 47 32.20 -12.55 -7.83
N ASN A 48 31.80 -11.59 -8.66
CA ASN A 48 32.73 -10.72 -9.37
C ASN A 48 32.57 -9.30 -8.83
N VAL A 49 33.59 -8.84 -8.11
CA VAL A 49 33.64 -7.51 -7.49
C VAL A 49 34.45 -6.59 -8.41
N ALA A 50 33.80 -5.59 -9.02
CA ALA A 50 34.48 -4.63 -9.88
C ALA A 50 34.91 -3.40 -9.08
N PHE A 51 36.12 -2.93 -9.38
CA PHE A 51 36.75 -1.77 -8.79
C PHE A 51 36.95 -0.70 -9.85
N ASN A 52 36.87 0.56 -9.45
CA ASN A 52 37.07 1.69 -10.37
C ASN A 52 38.54 1.89 -10.80
N THR A 53 39.49 1.22 -10.16
CA THR A 53 40.90 1.26 -10.52
C THR A 53 41.58 -0.10 -10.34
N LYS A 54 42.80 -0.22 -10.85
CA LYS A 54 43.59 -1.46 -10.82
C LYS A 54 44.02 -1.79 -9.39
N MET A 55 43.71 -3.01 -8.95
CA MET A 55 43.91 -3.48 -7.58
C MET A 55 45.28 -4.10 -7.35
N SER A 56 45.75 -4.08 -6.10
CA SER A 56 46.94 -4.81 -5.66
C SER A 56 46.55 -6.25 -5.28
N PRO A 57 47.03 -7.29 -6.00
CA PRO A 57 46.65 -8.68 -5.71
C PRO A 57 46.95 -9.12 -4.28
N SER A 58 48.04 -8.64 -3.67
CA SER A 58 48.43 -8.98 -2.30
C SER A 58 47.50 -8.42 -1.23
N SER A 59 46.63 -7.46 -1.58
CA SER A 59 45.66 -6.89 -0.64
C SER A 59 44.41 -7.76 -0.46
N PHE A 60 44.23 -8.80 -1.28
CA PHE A 60 43.13 -9.76 -1.17
C PHE A 60 43.56 -10.96 -0.31
N THR A 61 43.16 -10.93 0.96
CA THR A 61 43.47 -11.94 1.96
C THR A 61 42.17 -12.43 2.61
N SER A 62 42.24 -13.50 3.40
CA SER A 62 41.09 -13.97 4.18
C SER A 62 40.57 -12.97 5.20
N ASP A 63 41.30 -11.91 5.51
CA ASP A 63 40.88 -10.87 6.46
C ASP A 63 40.28 -9.64 5.79
N THR A 64 40.63 -9.41 4.53
CA THR A 64 40.17 -8.26 3.76
C THR A 64 39.04 -8.60 2.80
N VAL A 65 38.97 -9.85 2.32
CA VAL A 65 37.83 -10.36 1.55
C VAL A 65 37.49 -11.75 2.06
N TYR A 66 36.25 -11.94 2.50
CA TYR A 66 35.81 -13.26 2.96
C TYR A 66 34.30 -13.40 2.84
N VAL A 67 33.84 -14.66 2.84
CA VAL A 67 32.41 -14.96 2.93
C VAL A 67 32.15 -15.54 4.32
N MET A 68 31.23 -14.94 5.07
CA MET A 68 30.80 -15.42 6.39
C MET A 68 29.55 -16.26 6.24
N ASN A 69 29.48 -17.42 6.89
CA ASN A 69 28.21 -18.15 7.09
C ASN A 69 27.50 -17.57 8.32
N ASN A 70 26.32 -17.00 8.13
CA ASN A 70 25.66 -16.19 9.16
C ASN A 70 25.08 -17.01 10.30
N SER A 71 24.79 -18.29 10.08
CA SER A 71 24.26 -19.21 11.10
C SER A 71 25.35 -19.75 12.00
N THR A 72 26.48 -20.18 11.42
CA THR A 72 27.60 -20.77 12.15
C THR A 72 28.63 -19.74 12.63
N LYS A 73 28.53 -18.50 12.14
CA LYS A 73 29.49 -17.41 12.40
C LYS A 73 30.93 -17.81 12.02
N SER A 74 31.09 -18.58 10.95
CA SER A 74 32.39 -19.05 10.44
C SER A 74 32.65 -18.62 9.00
N LYS A 75 33.92 -18.40 8.64
CA LYS A 75 34.31 -18.05 7.26
C LYS A 75 34.16 -19.28 6.33
N HIS A 76 33.40 -19.12 5.25
CA HIS A 76 33.29 -20.10 4.17
C HIS A 76 34.54 -20.04 3.27
N PRO A 77 35.15 -21.19 2.91
CA PRO A 77 36.43 -21.18 2.21
C PRO A 77 36.29 -20.76 0.74
N VAL A 78 37.03 -19.72 0.35
CA VAL A 78 37.01 -19.12 -0.99
C VAL A 78 38.42 -18.96 -1.56
N THR A 79 38.51 -18.87 -2.89
CA THR A 79 39.73 -18.50 -3.64
C THR A 79 39.52 -17.22 -4.42
N PHE A 80 40.62 -16.50 -4.65
CA PHE A 80 40.63 -15.22 -5.34
C PHE A 80 41.35 -15.33 -6.68
N SER A 81 40.79 -14.72 -7.72
CA SER A 81 41.49 -14.49 -8.99
C SER A 81 41.14 -13.10 -9.52
N LEU A 82 42.15 -12.36 -9.98
CA LEU A 82 41.96 -11.02 -10.52
C LEU A 82 41.95 -11.05 -12.05
N SER A 83 41.08 -10.24 -12.66
CA SER A 83 41.06 -10.04 -14.11
C SER A 83 42.38 -9.48 -14.65
N SER A 84 42.62 -9.63 -15.95
CA SER A 84 43.86 -9.17 -16.61
C SER A 84 44.09 -7.67 -16.50
N ASP A 85 43.02 -6.86 -16.50
CA ASP A 85 43.09 -5.41 -16.27
C ASP A 85 43.27 -5.02 -14.79
N GLY A 86 43.17 -6.01 -13.90
CA GLY A 86 43.30 -5.85 -12.46
C GLY A 86 42.11 -5.18 -11.78
N LYS A 87 40.95 -5.05 -12.45
CA LYS A 87 39.80 -4.30 -11.95
C LYS A 87 38.63 -5.16 -11.49
N VAL A 88 38.66 -6.48 -11.69
CA VAL A 88 37.58 -7.37 -11.27
C VAL A 88 38.15 -8.53 -10.47
N LEU A 89 37.79 -8.59 -9.19
CA LEU A 89 38.10 -9.72 -8.32
C LEU A 89 37.01 -10.78 -8.43
N SER A 90 37.40 -11.99 -8.79
CA SER A 90 36.55 -13.17 -8.69
C SER A 90 36.76 -13.85 -7.34
N VAL A 91 35.68 -14.00 -6.56
CA VAL A 91 35.62 -14.72 -5.28
C VAL A 91 34.84 -16.02 -5.52
N LYS A 92 35.57 -17.14 -5.59
CA LYS A 92 35.00 -18.45 -5.91
C LYS A 92 34.96 -19.35 -4.66
N PRO A 93 33.83 -19.97 -4.32
CA PRO A 93 33.79 -20.95 -3.25
C PRO A 93 34.59 -22.20 -3.61
N THR A 94 35.40 -22.69 -2.68
CA THR A 94 36.18 -23.93 -2.86
C THR A 94 35.34 -25.19 -2.60
N LYS A 95 34.24 -25.03 -1.87
CA LYS A 95 33.20 -26.05 -1.64
C LYS A 95 31.84 -25.39 -1.85
N PRO A 96 30.84 -26.12 -2.37
CA PRO A 96 29.50 -25.56 -2.56
C PRO A 96 28.96 -24.95 -1.26
N TYR A 97 28.30 -23.80 -1.37
CA TYR A 97 27.54 -23.26 -0.24
C TYR A 97 26.39 -24.20 0.13
N THR A 98 26.03 -24.24 1.41
CA THR A 98 24.90 -25.05 1.88
C THR A 98 23.55 -24.42 1.50
N MET A 99 22.61 -25.22 0.98
CA MET A 99 21.24 -24.77 0.69
C MET A 99 20.55 -24.20 1.92
N HIS A 100 19.71 -23.18 1.69
CA HIS A 100 18.89 -22.48 2.69
C HIS A 100 19.68 -21.79 3.81
N GLN A 101 20.99 -21.64 3.64
CA GLN A 101 21.85 -20.87 4.53
C GLN A 101 22.09 -19.48 3.99
N GLU A 102 22.21 -18.53 4.91
CA GLU A 102 22.57 -17.16 4.62
C GLU A 102 24.07 -16.96 4.82
N TYR A 103 24.65 -16.21 3.90
CA TYR A 103 26.04 -15.82 3.92
C TYR A 103 26.15 -14.31 3.70
N THR A 104 27.27 -13.74 4.08
CA THR A 104 27.61 -12.36 3.77
C THR A 104 28.99 -12.33 3.11
N LEU A 105 29.09 -11.73 1.92
CA LEU A 105 30.38 -11.38 1.33
C LEU A 105 30.85 -10.07 1.95
N HIS A 106 32.01 -10.09 2.60
CA HIS A 106 32.66 -8.92 3.17
C HIS A 106 33.83 -8.51 2.28
N VAL A 107 33.90 -7.21 1.97
CA VAL A 107 35.05 -6.56 1.33
C VAL A 107 35.46 -5.39 2.22
N ASP A 108 36.53 -5.58 2.97
CA ASP A 108 37.02 -4.64 3.96
C ASP A 108 37.66 -3.42 3.30
N GLN A 109 37.53 -2.26 3.95
CA GLN A 109 38.08 -1.01 3.45
C GLN A 109 39.61 -1.06 3.21
N LYS A 110 40.33 -1.96 3.90
CA LYS A 110 41.80 -2.14 3.79
C LYS A 110 42.25 -2.74 2.47
N VAL A 111 41.34 -3.25 1.63
CA VAL A 111 41.69 -3.64 0.26
C VAL A 111 42.32 -2.46 -0.48
N ALA A 112 43.45 -2.68 -1.15
CA ALA A 112 44.29 -1.61 -1.69
C ALA A 112 44.46 -1.71 -3.22
N SER A 113 44.50 -0.55 -3.86
CA SER A 113 44.88 -0.42 -5.26
C SER A 113 46.37 -0.66 -5.50
N SER A 114 46.74 -0.86 -6.76
CA SER A 114 48.13 -0.86 -7.22
C SER A 114 48.87 0.47 -6.94
N LEU A 115 48.14 1.54 -6.62
CA LEU A 115 48.68 2.85 -6.20
C LEU A 115 48.67 3.02 -4.67
N ASN A 116 48.50 1.94 -3.91
CA ASN A 116 48.45 1.92 -2.45
C ASN A 116 47.34 2.78 -1.82
N ARG A 117 46.26 3.04 -2.56
CA ARG A 117 45.03 3.70 -2.05
C ARG A 117 44.02 2.65 -1.60
N THR A 118 43.38 2.85 -0.46
CA THR A 118 42.37 1.95 0.12
C THR A 118 40.94 2.38 -0.21
N MET A 119 39.98 1.49 0.04
CA MET A 119 38.55 1.76 -0.13
C MET A 119 38.08 2.81 0.87
N ILE A 120 37.07 3.59 0.45
CA ILE A 120 36.48 4.64 1.29
C ILE A 120 35.67 4.04 2.44
N LYS A 121 35.07 2.87 2.20
CA LYS A 121 34.17 2.16 3.11
C LYS A 121 34.28 0.66 2.88
N SER A 122 34.01 -0.13 3.91
CA SER A 122 33.81 -1.57 3.79
C SER A 122 32.46 -1.84 3.13
N ILE A 123 32.33 -2.98 2.45
CA ILE A 123 31.09 -3.42 1.81
C ILE A 123 30.69 -4.77 2.35
N GLU A 124 29.40 -4.93 2.66
CA GLU A 124 28.78 -6.20 3.00
C GLU A 124 27.64 -6.51 2.03
N LEU A 125 27.67 -7.70 1.43
CA LEU A 125 26.59 -8.20 0.58
C LEU A 125 26.01 -9.48 1.19
N PRO A 126 24.87 -9.42 1.90
CA PRO A 126 24.18 -10.61 2.35
C PRO A 126 23.56 -11.36 1.16
N PHE A 127 23.51 -12.69 1.23
CA PHE A 127 22.86 -13.53 0.23
C PHE A 127 22.29 -14.83 0.79
N LEU A 128 21.19 -15.30 0.19
CA LEU A 128 20.54 -16.57 0.51
C LEU A 128 20.79 -17.59 -0.60
N ILE A 129 21.29 -18.76 -0.22
CA ILE A 129 21.42 -19.89 -1.13
C ILE A 129 20.08 -20.60 -1.27
N SER A 130 19.45 -20.48 -2.44
CA SER A 130 18.14 -21.07 -2.70
C SER A 130 17.85 -21.18 -4.20
N ASN A 131 16.80 -21.94 -4.53
CA ASN A 131 16.10 -21.77 -5.80
C ASN A 131 15.23 -20.49 -5.75
N LYS A 132 14.59 -20.16 -6.89
CA LYS A 132 13.82 -18.92 -7.08
C LYS A 132 12.70 -18.69 -6.04
N TYR A 133 11.84 -19.69 -5.82
CA TYR A 133 10.72 -19.62 -4.89
C TYR A 133 11.09 -20.34 -3.60
N VAL A 134 11.04 -19.64 -2.47
CA VAL A 134 11.47 -20.16 -1.17
C VAL A 134 10.26 -20.34 -0.26
N ILE A 135 10.01 -21.56 0.17
CA ILE A 135 9.03 -21.85 1.22
C ILE A 135 9.64 -21.47 2.56
N THR A 136 8.92 -20.67 3.33
CA THR A 136 9.33 -20.14 4.64
C THR A 136 8.26 -20.40 5.70
N ASP A 137 8.67 -20.48 6.97
CA ASP A 137 7.74 -20.28 8.08
C ASP A 137 7.43 -18.79 8.28
N PHE A 138 6.58 -18.47 9.27
CA PHE A 138 6.21 -17.08 9.58
C PHE A 138 7.33 -16.22 10.16
N ASN A 139 8.42 -16.82 10.63
CA ASN A 139 9.61 -16.11 11.10
C ASN A 139 10.61 -15.86 9.96
N GLY A 140 10.28 -16.26 8.73
CA GLY A 140 11.13 -16.10 7.55
C GLY A 140 12.20 -17.18 7.41
N LYS A 141 12.17 -18.25 8.23
CA LYS A 141 13.13 -19.36 8.11
C LYS A 141 12.84 -20.12 6.81
N ALA A 142 13.84 -20.20 5.94
CA ALA A 142 13.77 -21.02 4.72
C ALA A 142 13.68 -22.52 5.06
N LEU A 143 12.73 -23.21 4.43
CA LEU A 143 12.43 -24.63 4.66
C LEU A 143 12.71 -25.48 3.41
N LYS A 144 12.27 -25.00 2.25
CA LYS A 144 12.44 -25.64 0.94
C LYS A 144 12.51 -24.55 -0.14
N SER A 145 12.97 -24.89 -1.33
CA SER A 145 12.94 -23.95 -2.46
C SER A 145 12.83 -24.64 -3.80
N TYR A 146 12.14 -24.01 -4.75
CA TYR A 146 11.87 -24.54 -6.10
C TYR A 146 12.07 -23.47 -7.17
N ASN A 147 12.28 -23.87 -8.43
CA ASN A 147 12.44 -22.93 -9.55
C ASN A 147 11.10 -22.46 -10.14
N ASP A 148 10.02 -23.17 -9.80
CA ASP A 148 8.67 -22.99 -10.31
C ASP A 148 7.68 -22.77 -9.16
N LEU A 149 6.71 -21.86 -9.35
CA LEU A 149 5.78 -21.48 -8.31
C LEU A 149 4.76 -22.59 -8.02
N ASP A 150 4.20 -23.20 -9.06
CA ASP A 150 3.17 -24.24 -8.89
C ASP A 150 3.73 -25.44 -8.13
N THR A 151 4.99 -25.79 -8.42
CA THR A 151 5.74 -26.82 -7.68
C THR A 151 5.95 -26.42 -6.22
N ALA A 152 6.31 -25.15 -5.95
CA ALA A 152 6.45 -24.66 -4.58
C ALA A 152 5.12 -24.70 -3.82
N ILE A 153 4.01 -24.29 -4.46
CA ILE A 153 2.65 -24.34 -3.87
C ILE A 153 2.25 -25.77 -3.56
N ALA A 154 2.47 -26.71 -4.48
CA ALA A 154 2.15 -28.13 -4.28
C ALA A 154 2.93 -28.78 -3.11
N ASN A 155 4.06 -28.18 -2.72
CA ASN A 155 4.92 -28.68 -1.64
C ASN A 155 4.84 -27.84 -0.34
N ALA A 156 4.04 -26.78 -0.33
CA ALA A 156 3.79 -25.98 0.86
C ALA A 156 2.80 -26.69 1.80
N ALA A 157 2.96 -26.47 3.11
CA ALA A 157 2.10 -27.06 4.12
C ALA A 157 0.64 -26.60 3.94
N THR A 158 -0.28 -27.54 4.14
CA THR A 158 -1.73 -27.33 4.00
C THR A 158 -2.39 -26.82 5.29
N ASP A 159 -1.61 -26.58 6.34
CA ASP A 159 -2.07 -26.12 7.66
C ASP A 159 -1.95 -24.59 7.85
N ASN A 160 -1.68 -23.85 6.77
CA ASN A 160 -1.55 -22.39 6.73
C ASN A 160 -0.45 -21.87 7.69
N THR A 161 0.69 -22.56 7.79
CA THR A 161 1.87 -22.14 8.59
C THR A 161 3.06 -21.69 7.74
N GLN A 162 2.94 -21.81 6.42
CA GLN A 162 4.02 -21.52 5.47
C GLN A 162 3.62 -20.46 4.47
N MET A 163 4.63 -19.77 3.95
CA MET A 163 4.53 -18.75 2.91
C MET A 163 5.58 -19.00 1.84
N ILE A 164 5.37 -18.49 0.64
CA ILE A 164 6.38 -18.55 -0.43
C ILE A 164 6.91 -17.15 -0.71
N GLN A 165 8.22 -17.01 -0.63
CA GLN A 165 8.96 -15.79 -0.98
C GLN A 165 9.52 -15.89 -2.40
N LEU A 166 9.54 -14.76 -3.10
CA LEU A 166 10.30 -14.50 -4.31
C LEU A 166 11.10 -13.21 -4.08
N ASP A 167 12.42 -13.29 -4.12
CA ASP A 167 13.32 -12.15 -3.91
C ASP A 167 13.00 -11.33 -2.64
N GLY A 168 12.67 -12.03 -1.55
CA GLY A 168 12.29 -11.44 -0.26
C GLY A 168 10.85 -10.92 -0.17
N THR A 169 10.09 -10.95 -1.27
CA THR A 169 8.67 -10.59 -1.30
C THR A 169 7.80 -11.82 -1.15
N THR A 170 6.82 -11.77 -0.24
CA THR A 170 5.86 -12.86 -0.09
C THR A 170 4.88 -12.85 -1.25
N VAL A 171 4.96 -13.87 -2.10
CA VAL A 171 4.16 -14.00 -3.32
C VAL A 171 3.00 -14.98 -3.17
N TRP A 172 3.01 -15.84 -2.15
CA TRP A 172 1.91 -16.76 -1.92
C TRP A 172 1.73 -17.08 -0.44
N ILE A 173 0.47 -17.22 -0.06
CA ILE A 173 -0.02 -17.76 1.21
C ILE A 173 -1.17 -18.72 0.90
N GLN A 174 -1.46 -19.68 1.77
CA GLN A 174 -2.58 -20.60 1.54
C GLN A 174 -3.94 -19.88 1.64
N SER A 175 -4.12 -19.07 2.69
CA SER A 175 -5.33 -18.25 2.85
C SER A 175 -5.09 -17.05 3.76
N GLY A 176 -5.65 -15.90 3.40
CA GLY A 176 -5.49 -14.67 4.15
C GLY A 176 -5.95 -13.44 3.40
N ILE A 177 -5.32 -12.31 3.71
CA ILE A 177 -5.61 -11.00 3.13
C ILE A 177 -4.37 -10.42 2.45
N ALA A 178 -4.57 -9.55 1.48
CA ALA A 178 -3.52 -8.67 0.97
C ALA A 178 -3.77 -7.27 1.51
N ARG A 179 -2.79 -6.67 2.20
CA ARG A 179 -2.87 -5.29 2.72
C ARG A 179 -1.95 -4.39 1.91
N THR A 180 -2.45 -3.31 1.34
CA THR A 180 -1.64 -2.40 0.51
C THR A 180 -0.60 -1.67 1.36
N LYS A 181 0.63 -1.53 0.84
CA LYS A 181 1.71 -0.81 1.53
C LYS A 181 1.58 0.71 1.37
N ALA A 182 1.02 1.16 0.26
CA ALA A 182 0.85 2.56 -0.11
C ALA A 182 -0.32 2.72 -1.09
N TYR A 183 -0.49 3.91 -1.68
CA TYR A 183 -1.37 4.09 -2.84
C TYR A 183 -1.08 3.03 -3.89
N THR A 184 -2.11 2.26 -4.26
CA THR A 184 -1.96 1.05 -5.09
C THR A 184 -3.01 1.03 -6.18
N LEU A 185 -2.55 0.90 -7.43
CA LEU A 185 -3.42 0.68 -8.58
C LEU A 185 -3.89 -0.78 -8.61
N ILE A 186 -5.16 -0.98 -8.97
CA ILE A 186 -5.75 -2.30 -9.18
C ILE A 186 -6.08 -2.47 -10.66
N TYR A 187 -5.61 -3.56 -11.25
CA TYR A 187 -5.65 -3.82 -12.68
C TYR A 187 -6.74 -4.82 -13.07
N ASP A 188 -7.19 -4.77 -14.33
CA ASP A 188 -8.19 -5.71 -14.87
C ASP A 188 -7.62 -7.10 -15.19
N SER A 189 -6.30 -7.19 -15.37
CA SER A 189 -5.63 -8.38 -15.87
C SER A 189 -4.19 -8.49 -15.35
N PRO A 190 -3.58 -9.68 -15.40
CA PRO A 190 -2.19 -9.88 -14.97
C PRO A 190 -1.13 -9.12 -15.78
N THR A 191 -1.47 -8.53 -16.92
CA THR A 191 -0.54 -7.74 -17.74
C THR A 191 -0.31 -6.34 -17.19
N LEU A 192 -1.14 -5.90 -16.23
CA LEU A 192 -1.09 -4.59 -15.57
C LEU A 192 -1.15 -3.39 -16.53
N GLN A 193 -1.74 -3.55 -17.71
CA GLN A 193 -1.81 -2.47 -18.69
C GLN A 193 -2.93 -1.47 -18.39
N LYS A 194 -4.03 -1.92 -17.79
CA LYS A 194 -5.22 -1.10 -17.56
C LYS A 194 -5.70 -1.21 -16.12
N ASN A 195 -5.70 -0.08 -15.42
CA ASN A 195 -6.25 0.00 -14.07
C ASN A 195 -7.80 0.14 -14.11
N ILE A 196 -8.46 -0.59 -13.21
CA ILE A 196 -9.91 -0.53 -13.00
C ILE A 196 -10.28 0.38 -11.82
N THR A 197 -9.38 0.51 -10.85
CA THR A 197 -9.51 1.40 -9.70
C THR A 197 -8.16 1.54 -9.00
N TYR A 198 -8.14 2.19 -7.84
CA TYR A 198 -6.99 2.40 -6.99
C TYR A 198 -7.45 2.47 -5.53
N VAL A 199 -6.57 2.17 -4.59
CA VAL A 199 -6.85 2.25 -3.14
C VAL A 199 -5.71 2.91 -2.38
N SER A 200 -6.00 3.48 -1.22
CA SER A 200 -5.00 4.03 -0.29
C SER A 200 -4.14 2.93 0.34
N GLY A 201 -3.04 3.32 0.99
CA GLY A 201 -2.24 2.41 1.83
C GLY A 201 -3.06 1.81 2.97
N GLU A 202 -2.61 0.68 3.48
CA GLU A 202 -3.23 -0.12 4.55
C GLU A 202 -4.65 -0.64 4.22
N SER A 203 -5.08 -0.58 2.96
CA SER A 203 -6.37 -1.11 2.52
C SER A 203 -6.36 -2.63 2.48
N GLU A 204 -7.42 -3.25 3.00
CA GLU A 204 -7.59 -4.70 3.00
C GLU A 204 -8.25 -5.20 1.71
N LEU A 205 -7.58 -6.12 1.03
CA LEU A 205 -8.03 -6.79 -0.18
C LEU A 205 -8.17 -8.29 0.09
N GLN A 206 -9.14 -8.93 -0.54
CA GLN A 206 -9.28 -10.38 -0.47
C GLN A 206 -8.22 -11.01 -1.37
N TYR A 207 -7.26 -11.75 -0.80
CA TYR A 207 -6.34 -12.55 -1.60
C TYR A 207 -7.09 -13.73 -2.24
N VAL A 208 -6.83 -14.01 -3.52
CA VAL A 208 -7.45 -15.10 -4.27
C VAL A 208 -6.40 -16.10 -4.76
N LYS A 209 -5.40 -15.63 -5.52
CA LYS A 209 -4.41 -16.50 -6.19
C LYS A 209 -3.12 -15.74 -6.49
N SER A 210 -2.01 -16.48 -6.58
CA SER A 210 -0.71 -15.97 -7.02
C SER A 210 -0.35 -16.44 -8.44
N TYR A 211 0.32 -15.56 -9.18
CA TYR A 211 0.99 -15.81 -10.46
C TYR A 211 2.47 -15.40 -10.39
N GLY A 212 3.07 -15.49 -9.21
CA GLY A 212 4.44 -15.05 -8.93
C GLY A 212 4.43 -13.60 -8.46
N GLU A 213 5.02 -12.70 -9.25
CA GLU A 213 5.07 -11.27 -8.92
C GLU A 213 3.69 -10.60 -9.00
N ILE A 214 2.67 -11.26 -9.56
CA ILE A 214 1.31 -10.73 -9.70
C ILE A 214 0.33 -11.56 -8.87
N LEU A 215 -0.58 -10.88 -8.18
CA LEU A 215 -1.61 -11.49 -7.35
C LEU A 215 -3.00 -11.16 -7.92
N GLN A 216 -3.87 -12.16 -7.96
CA GLN A 216 -5.31 -11.95 -8.09
C GLN A 216 -5.91 -11.68 -6.72
N ILE A 217 -6.68 -10.60 -6.65
CA ILE A 217 -7.37 -10.15 -5.45
C ILE A 217 -8.84 -9.85 -5.76
N LYS A 218 -9.64 -9.60 -4.71
CA LYS A 218 -10.90 -8.88 -4.84
C LYS A 218 -10.88 -7.60 -4.00
N VAL A 219 -11.34 -6.51 -4.60
CA VAL A 219 -11.55 -5.21 -3.96
C VAL A 219 -13.04 -4.89 -4.03
N ALA A 220 -13.70 -4.68 -2.88
CA ALA A 220 -15.15 -4.50 -2.82
C ALA A 220 -15.94 -5.62 -3.55
N GLY A 221 -15.45 -6.87 -3.49
CA GLY A 221 -16.02 -8.03 -4.20
C GLY A 221 -15.65 -8.15 -5.69
N LYS A 222 -15.08 -7.11 -6.31
CA LYS A 222 -14.65 -7.12 -7.72
C LYS A 222 -13.25 -7.69 -7.87
N THR A 223 -13.10 -8.66 -8.77
CA THR A 223 -11.79 -9.24 -9.12
C THR A 223 -10.88 -8.17 -9.72
N GLY A 224 -9.62 -8.17 -9.30
CA GLY A 224 -8.57 -7.35 -9.86
C GLY A 224 -7.19 -7.97 -9.63
N TYR A 225 -6.16 -7.30 -10.12
CA TYR A 225 -4.77 -7.75 -10.05
C TYR A 225 -3.87 -6.65 -9.49
N VAL A 226 -2.83 -7.06 -8.76
CA VAL A 226 -1.85 -6.18 -8.13
C VAL A 226 -0.48 -6.85 -8.13
N GLU A 227 0.60 -6.07 -8.17
CA GLU A 227 1.95 -6.60 -7.92
C GLU A 227 2.09 -7.01 -6.45
N ALA A 228 2.73 -8.16 -6.21
CA ALA A 228 2.95 -8.70 -4.88
C ALA A 228 3.81 -7.77 -4.01
N ASP A 229 4.72 -7.01 -4.62
CA ASP A 229 5.59 -6.06 -3.91
C ASP A 229 4.82 -4.86 -3.32
N LYS A 230 3.62 -4.52 -3.84
CA LYS A 230 2.77 -3.42 -3.35
C LYS A 230 1.91 -3.80 -2.17
N VAL A 231 1.87 -5.08 -1.80
CA VAL A 231 1.03 -5.58 -0.70
C VAL A 231 1.83 -6.41 0.29
N ASN A 232 1.32 -6.47 1.51
CA ASN A 232 1.69 -7.47 2.49
C ASN A 232 0.66 -8.59 2.42
N LEU A 233 1.07 -9.81 2.04
CA LEU A 233 0.23 -10.99 2.19
C LEU A 233 0.26 -11.45 3.64
N ILE A 234 -0.91 -11.51 4.27
CA ILE A 234 -1.07 -11.82 5.69
C ILE A 234 -1.96 -13.06 5.81
N PRO A 235 -1.38 -14.23 6.17
CA PRO A 235 -2.14 -15.43 6.50
C PRO A 235 -3.19 -15.18 7.59
N TYR A 236 -4.36 -15.83 7.50
CA TYR A 236 -5.41 -15.61 8.50
C TYR A 236 -4.98 -15.92 9.94
N LYS A 237 -4.09 -16.90 10.14
CA LYS A 237 -3.51 -17.19 11.46
C LYS A 237 -2.77 -16.00 12.08
N LEU A 238 -2.20 -15.11 11.26
CA LEU A 238 -1.53 -13.89 11.69
C LEU A 238 -2.47 -12.67 11.72
N ALA A 239 -3.64 -12.77 11.08
CA ALA A 239 -4.63 -11.70 10.99
C ALA A 239 -5.70 -11.75 12.10
N THR A 240 -5.69 -12.74 12.98
CA THR A 240 -6.66 -12.83 14.10
C THR A 240 -6.64 -11.56 14.95
N GLY A 241 -7.81 -10.93 15.12
CA GLY A 241 -7.95 -9.66 15.85
C GLY A 241 -7.40 -8.42 15.12
N LYS A 242 -6.86 -8.57 13.90
CA LYS A 242 -6.17 -7.53 13.12
C LYS A 242 -6.80 -7.34 11.74
N ARG A 243 -8.13 -7.35 11.69
CA ARG A 243 -8.93 -7.23 10.46
C ARG A 243 -10.09 -6.29 10.64
N SER A 244 -10.47 -5.63 9.55
CA SER A 244 -11.68 -4.81 9.53
C SER A 244 -12.93 -5.68 9.67
N TYR A 245 -13.93 -5.17 10.39
CA TYR A 245 -15.20 -5.86 10.63
C TYR A 245 -16.34 -4.88 10.83
N TYR A 246 -17.56 -5.34 10.60
CA TYR A 246 -18.77 -4.59 10.88
C TYR A 246 -19.38 -5.07 12.19
N LYS A 247 -19.96 -4.16 12.96
CA LYS A 247 -20.64 -4.47 14.22
C LYS A 247 -21.97 -3.73 14.30
N ASN A 248 -23.00 -4.44 14.72
CA ASN A 248 -24.26 -3.80 15.11
C ASN A 248 -24.11 -3.22 16.52
N VAL A 249 -24.38 -1.93 16.67
CA VAL A 249 -24.44 -1.23 17.95
C VAL A 249 -25.79 -0.52 18.01
N ASP A 250 -26.69 -1.07 18.81
CA ASP A 250 -28.03 -0.54 19.10
C ASP A 250 -28.88 -0.26 17.85
N GLY A 251 -28.77 -1.14 16.84
CA GLY A 251 -29.51 -1.04 15.58
C GLY A 251 -28.74 -0.33 14.46
N ASP A 252 -27.58 0.27 14.76
CA ASP A 252 -26.72 0.91 13.78
C ASP A 252 -25.52 0.03 13.40
N LEU A 253 -25.21 -0.02 12.12
CA LEU A 253 -24.02 -0.67 11.60
C LEU A 253 -22.82 0.27 11.68
N TYR A 254 -21.80 -0.16 12.40
CA TYR A 254 -20.49 0.47 12.44
C TYR A 254 -19.47 -0.37 11.69
N HIS A 255 -18.60 0.29 10.92
CA HIS A 255 -17.45 -0.36 10.30
C HIS A 255 -16.18 0.02 11.07
N TYR A 256 -15.50 -1.00 11.59
CA TYR A 256 -14.21 -0.90 12.27
C TYR A 256 -13.13 -1.24 11.24
N ILE A 257 -12.34 -0.26 10.84
CA ILE A 257 -11.23 -0.43 9.88
C ILE A 257 -9.95 -0.65 10.66
N TYR A 258 -9.27 -1.77 10.41
CA TYR A 258 -7.98 -2.05 11.02
C TYR A 258 -6.83 -1.51 10.17
N THR A 259 -5.91 -0.78 10.80
CA THR A 259 -4.62 -0.34 10.21
C THR A 259 -3.48 -0.62 11.19
N SER A 260 -2.23 -0.39 10.78
CA SER A 260 -1.07 -0.37 11.69
C SER A 260 -1.22 0.59 12.89
N SER A 261 -2.05 1.64 12.77
CA SER A 261 -2.35 2.57 13.88
C SER A 261 -3.49 2.11 14.80
N GLY A 262 -4.04 0.91 14.57
CA GLY A 262 -5.21 0.38 15.28
C GLY A 262 -6.51 0.57 14.52
N PHE A 263 -7.62 0.57 15.25
CA PHE A 263 -8.97 0.63 14.68
C PHE A 263 -9.47 2.07 14.52
N GLY A 264 -9.78 2.45 13.29
CA GLY A 264 -10.67 3.58 12.99
C GLY A 264 -12.12 3.10 12.91
N VAL A 265 -13.08 3.95 13.28
CA VAL A 265 -14.50 3.56 13.29
C VAL A 265 -15.39 4.66 12.71
N TYR A 266 -16.43 4.26 11.98
CA TYR A 266 -17.51 5.17 11.58
C TYR A 266 -18.85 4.41 11.53
N LYS A 267 -19.94 5.14 11.75
CA LYS A 267 -21.31 4.66 11.55
C LYS A 267 -21.63 4.70 10.06
N TYR A 268 -22.00 3.56 9.49
CA TYR A 268 -22.27 3.36 8.06
C TYR A 268 -23.77 3.53 7.73
N GLY A 269 -24.66 3.01 8.55
CA GLY A 269 -26.11 3.07 8.34
C GLY A 269 -26.85 2.17 9.33
N ALA A 270 -28.12 1.84 9.06
CA ALA A 270 -28.86 0.87 9.86
C ALA A 270 -28.24 -0.53 9.74
N ALA A 271 -28.20 -1.28 10.83
CA ALA A 271 -27.78 -2.68 10.83
C ALA A 271 -28.75 -3.54 10.00
N PRO A 272 -28.25 -4.57 9.28
CA PRO A 272 -29.12 -5.54 8.62
C PRO A 272 -30.09 -6.17 9.63
N ALA A 273 -31.35 -6.36 9.25
CA ALA A 273 -32.41 -6.80 10.17
C ALA A 273 -32.09 -8.11 10.94
N ASN A 274 -31.34 -9.03 10.32
CA ASN A 274 -30.96 -10.30 10.90
C ASN A 274 -29.64 -10.26 11.70
N MET A 275 -29.06 -9.08 11.92
CA MET A 275 -27.83 -8.91 12.69
C MET A 275 -28.19 -8.48 14.12
N ALA A 276 -27.99 -9.37 15.09
CA ALA A 276 -28.27 -9.05 16.51
C ALA A 276 -27.39 -7.91 17.03
N ASN A 277 -27.86 -7.19 18.05
CA ASN A 277 -27.05 -6.15 18.72
C ASN A 277 -25.75 -6.77 19.26
N GLY A 278 -24.62 -6.07 19.07
CA GLY A 278 -23.29 -6.52 19.46
C GLY A 278 -22.65 -7.55 18.52
N ALA A 279 -23.40 -8.13 17.57
CA ALA A 279 -22.87 -9.11 16.63
C ALA A 279 -21.78 -8.50 15.73
N ILE A 280 -20.79 -9.30 15.37
CA ILE A 280 -19.71 -8.96 14.44
C ILE A 280 -19.92 -9.72 13.12
N ALA A 281 -19.70 -9.05 12.00
CA ALA A 281 -19.74 -9.65 10.67
C ALA A 281 -18.58 -9.17 9.81
N TYR A 282 -18.14 -10.03 8.88
CA TYR A 282 -17.14 -9.69 7.87
C TYR A 282 -17.83 -9.58 6.51
N SER A 283 -17.50 -8.54 5.76
CA SER A 283 -18.04 -8.31 4.42
C SER A 283 -16.98 -7.71 3.52
N TRP A 284 -16.73 -8.35 2.38
CA TRP A 284 -15.74 -7.89 1.39
C TRP A 284 -16.25 -6.78 0.50
N ASP A 285 -17.58 -6.70 0.30
CA ASP A 285 -18.22 -5.71 -0.56
C ASP A 285 -18.97 -4.61 0.23
N GLY A 286 -19.12 -4.79 1.55
CA GLY A 286 -19.83 -3.89 2.44
C GLY A 286 -21.34 -3.85 2.20
N LYS A 287 -21.89 -4.87 1.54
CA LYS A 287 -23.34 -5.04 1.30
C LYS A 287 -23.83 -6.44 1.60
N THR A 288 -22.97 -7.45 1.46
CA THR A 288 -23.32 -8.84 1.73
C THR A 288 -22.81 -9.25 3.11
N PHE A 289 -23.72 -9.63 4.00
CA PHE A 289 -23.45 -10.06 5.37
C PHE A 289 -24.07 -11.44 5.58
N ASN A 290 -23.27 -12.44 5.95
CA ASN A 290 -23.73 -13.82 6.18
C ASN A 290 -24.60 -14.38 5.01
N GLY A 291 -24.20 -14.08 3.77
CA GLY A 291 -24.91 -14.52 2.56
C GLY A 291 -26.16 -13.70 2.18
N GLN A 292 -26.52 -12.68 2.97
CA GLN A 292 -27.66 -11.80 2.70
C GLN A 292 -27.19 -10.41 2.27
N THR A 293 -27.80 -9.87 1.22
CA THR A 293 -27.53 -8.52 0.76
C THR A 293 -28.40 -7.52 1.51
N ALA A 294 -27.77 -6.54 2.15
CA ALA A 294 -28.42 -5.37 2.73
C ALA A 294 -28.28 -4.17 1.78
N PHE A 295 -29.23 -3.24 1.86
CA PHE A 295 -29.23 -2.00 1.09
C PHE A 295 -28.91 -0.81 1.99
N PHE A 296 -27.92 -0.01 1.61
CA PHE A 296 -27.51 1.19 2.35
C PHE A 296 -27.61 2.44 1.46
N LEU A 297 -27.49 3.61 2.08
CA LEU A 297 -27.56 4.89 1.37
C LEU A 297 -26.43 5.11 0.36
N ASN A 298 -25.31 4.37 0.46
CA ASN A 298 -24.27 4.44 -0.57
C ASN A 298 -24.71 3.79 -1.89
N GLN A 299 -25.80 3.02 -1.91
CA GLN A 299 -26.40 2.43 -3.12
C GLN A 299 -27.62 3.22 -3.61
N ARG A 300 -28.00 4.31 -2.93
CA ARG A 300 -29.09 5.17 -3.37
C ARG A 300 -28.70 5.94 -4.63
N ASP A 301 -29.60 5.95 -5.61
CA ASP A 301 -29.49 6.83 -6.76
C ASP A 301 -29.52 8.31 -6.34
N LEU A 302 -28.40 8.99 -6.55
CA LEU A 302 -28.21 10.40 -6.21
C LEU A 302 -28.94 11.37 -7.15
N ARG A 303 -29.60 10.87 -8.20
CA ARG A 303 -30.61 11.62 -8.98
C ARG A 303 -31.99 11.60 -8.31
N THR A 304 -32.20 10.81 -7.27
CA THR A 304 -33.47 10.83 -6.52
C THR A 304 -33.52 12.10 -5.68
N PRO A 305 -34.51 13.00 -5.88
CA PRO A 305 -34.63 14.21 -5.07
C PRO A 305 -34.80 13.87 -3.59
N SER A 306 -34.25 14.72 -2.74
CA SER A 306 -34.42 14.65 -1.29
C SER A 306 -35.85 15.07 -0.90
N SER A 307 -36.33 14.57 0.23
CA SER A 307 -37.64 14.96 0.77
C SER A 307 -37.54 16.11 1.79
N VAL A 308 -36.38 16.77 1.89
CA VAL A 308 -36.06 17.73 2.96
C VAL A 308 -36.21 19.18 2.53
N THR A 309 -36.39 20.07 3.51
CA THR A 309 -36.38 21.53 3.29
C THR A 309 -35.02 22.12 3.60
N ALA A 310 -34.75 23.34 3.09
CA ALA A 310 -33.53 24.09 3.41
C ALA A 310 -33.36 24.30 4.93
N ALA A 311 -34.44 24.67 5.63
CA ALA A 311 -34.42 24.90 7.07
C ALA A 311 -34.11 23.62 7.86
N GLU A 312 -34.60 22.46 7.41
CA GLU A 312 -34.28 21.17 8.03
C GLU A 312 -32.79 20.83 7.92
N LEU A 313 -32.18 21.10 6.76
CA LEU A 313 -30.73 20.93 6.58
C LEU A 313 -29.93 21.86 7.49
N ASP A 314 -30.30 23.14 7.55
CA ASP A 314 -29.62 24.14 8.40
C ASP A 314 -29.77 23.81 9.89
N ASN A 315 -30.96 23.38 10.32
CA ASN A 315 -31.22 22.96 11.69
C ASN A 315 -30.40 21.72 12.07
N TYR A 316 -30.28 20.74 11.17
CA TYR A 316 -29.43 19.57 11.39
C TYR A 316 -27.96 19.95 11.54
N ILE A 317 -27.43 20.79 10.65
CA ILE A 317 -26.06 21.29 10.73
C ILE A 317 -25.84 22.01 12.06
N LYS A 318 -26.73 22.95 12.41
CA LYS A 318 -26.64 23.74 13.65
C LYS A 318 -26.71 22.86 14.91
N ALA A 319 -27.56 21.83 14.91
CA ALA A 319 -27.70 20.93 16.05
C ALA A 319 -26.44 20.06 16.30
N ASN A 320 -25.68 19.74 15.25
CA ASN A 320 -24.48 18.90 15.35
C ASN A 320 -23.18 19.70 15.39
N LYS A 321 -23.18 20.92 14.84
CA LYS A 321 -22.03 21.82 14.80
C LYS A 321 -22.49 23.28 14.75
N ALA A 322 -22.76 23.85 15.93
CA ALA A 322 -23.38 25.18 16.06
C ALA A 322 -22.55 26.35 15.49
N ASP A 323 -21.23 26.18 15.39
CA ASP A 323 -20.26 27.13 14.83
C ASP A 323 -19.90 26.81 13.36
N SER A 324 -20.62 25.89 12.71
CA SER A 324 -20.33 25.52 11.32
C SER A 324 -20.62 26.67 10.36
N PRO A 325 -19.68 27.01 9.47
CA PRO A 325 -19.93 27.99 8.41
C PRO A 325 -20.88 27.46 7.32
N MET A 326 -21.30 26.19 7.41
CA MET A 326 -22.26 25.60 6.49
C MET A 326 -23.72 25.94 6.85
N ILE A 327 -23.98 26.55 8.03
CA ILE A 327 -25.32 27.00 8.42
C ILE A 327 -25.78 28.09 7.46
N GLY A 328 -26.96 27.91 6.85
CA GLY A 328 -27.53 28.79 5.83
C GLY A 328 -27.37 28.26 4.40
N LEU A 329 -26.50 27.26 4.19
CA LEU A 329 -26.32 26.62 2.88
C LEU A 329 -27.46 25.67 2.50
N GLY A 330 -28.40 25.37 3.41
CA GLY A 330 -29.58 24.56 3.13
C GLY A 330 -30.33 25.02 1.86
N LYS A 331 -30.44 26.34 1.67
CA LYS A 331 -31.06 26.92 0.45
C LYS A 331 -30.27 26.55 -0.80
N THR A 332 -28.96 26.73 -0.77
CA THR A 332 -28.06 26.42 -1.90
C THR A 332 -28.08 24.92 -2.24
N PHE A 333 -28.09 24.02 -1.25
CA PHE A 333 -28.18 22.58 -1.51
C PHE A 333 -29.47 22.21 -2.26
N ILE A 334 -30.61 22.77 -1.85
CA ILE A 334 -31.91 22.53 -2.50
C ILE A 334 -31.96 23.15 -3.91
N GLU A 335 -31.41 24.35 -4.09
CA GLU A 335 -31.32 24.99 -5.42
C GLU A 335 -30.47 24.15 -6.39
N MET A 336 -29.32 23.65 -5.92
CA MET A 336 -28.44 22.81 -6.72
C MET A 336 -29.03 21.42 -7.02
N GLU A 337 -29.82 20.87 -6.10
CA GLU A 337 -30.61 19.66 -6.39
C GLU A 337 -31.55 19.88 -7.56
N LYS A 338 -32.30 20.99 -7.57
CA LYS A 338 -33.22 21.31 -8.67
C LYS A 338 -32.47 21.59 -9.98
N GLN A 339 -31.36 22.32 -9.92
CA GLN A 339 -30.64 22.76 -11.11
C GLN A 339 -29.82 21.64 -11.77
N TYR A 340 -29.14 20.82 -10.97
CA TYR A 340 -28.21 19.79 -11.47
C TYR A 340 -28.72 18.37 -11.29
N ASN A 341 -29.92 18.19 -10.71
CA ASN A 341 -30.51 16.89 -10.40
C ASN A 341 -29.55 16.03 -9.57
N VAL A 342 -29.11 16.57 -8.44
CA VAL A 342 -28.18 15.95 -7.47
C VAL A 342 -28.74 16.07 -6.06
N ASN A 343 -29.00 14.95 -5.40
CA ASN A 343 -29.64 14.89 -4.09
C ASN A 343 -29.01 15.84 -3.05
N ALA A 344 -29.82 16.70 -2.43
CA ALA A 344 -29.37 17.76 -1.52
C ALA A 344 -28.77 17.21 -0.22
N VAL A 345 -29.33 16.12 0.33
CA VAL A 345 -28.78 15.45 1.52
C VAL A 345 -27.39 14.90 1.24
N TYR A 346 -27.18 14.34 0.04
CA TYR A 346 -25.85 13.94 -0.41
C TYR A 346 -24.89 15.13 -0.56
N LEU A 347 -25.30 16.24 -1.20
CA LEU A 347 -24.44 17.42 -1.35
C LEU A 347 -23.96 17.96 0.01
N MET A 348 -24.86 18.01 0.99
CA MET A 348 -24.53 18.39 2.37
C MET A 348 -23.61 17.35 3.03
N ALA A 349 -23.96 16.06 2.96
CA ALA A 349 -23.19 14.99 3.60
C ALA A 349 -21.76 14.88 3.05
N HIS A 350 -21.61 15.09 1.75
CA HIS A 350 -20.32 15.13 1.07
C HIS A 350 -19.49 16.34 1.54
N ALA A 351 -20.09 17.54 1.59
CA ALA A 351 -19.42 18.72 2.14
C ALA A 351 -19.00 18.50 3.61
N ILE A 352 -19.88 17.94 4.46
CA ILE A 352 -19.54 17.62 5.85
C ILE A 352 -18.31 16.70 5.92
N HIS A 353 -18.27 15.67 5.07
CA HIS A 353 -17.19 14.68 5.05
C HIS A 353 -15.84 15.31 4.68
N GLU A 354 -15.79 16.07 3.59
CA GLU A 354 -14.54 16.62 3.04
C GLU A 354 -14.01 17.83 3.81
N SER A 355 -14.89 18.57 4.50
CA SER A 355 -14.53 19.80 5.21
C SER A 355 -14.57 19.70 6.72
N ALA A 356 -14.87 18.53 7.28
CA ALA A 356 -15.13 18.36 8.72
C ALA A 356 -16.17 19.38 9.23
N TRP A 357 -17.37 19.36 8.63
CA TRP A 357 -18.45 20.32 8.90
C TRP A 357 -18.10 21.78 8.59
N GLY A 358 -17.28 22.02 7.57
CA GLY A 358 -16.81 23.35 7.17
C GLY A 358 -15.63 23.89 7.98
N MET A 359 -15.10 23.12 8.93
CA MET A 359 -14.08 23.59 9.89
C MET A 359 -12.64 23.40 9.41
N SER A 360 -12.41 22.63 8.34
CA SER A 360 -11.07 22.42 7.81
C SER A 360 -10.42 23.75 7.42
N LYS A 361 -9.10 23.81 7.48
CA LYS A 361 -8.35 25.03 7.11
C LYS A 361 -8.65 25.45 5.67
N ILE A 362 -8.69 24.49 4.75
CA ILE A 362 -9.03 24.70 3.34
C ILE A 362 -10.46 25.24 3.20
N ALA A 363 -11.42 24.68 3.92
CA ALA A 363 -12.79 25.20 3.89
C ALA A 363 -12.86 26.65 4.38
N ARG A 364 -12.25 26.97 5.53
CA ARG A 364 -12.33 28.31 6.13
C ARG A 364 -11.56 29.38 5.36
N GLU A 365 -10.39 29.06 4.84
CA GLU A 365 -9.51 30.04 4.19
C GLU A 365 -9.72 30.13 2.68
N LYS A 366 -10.24 29.08 2.04
CA LYS A 366 -10.44 29.01 0.58
C LYS A 366 -11.91 28.84 0.16
N ASN A 367 -12.85 28.81 1.10
CA ASN A 367 -14.26 28.50 0.86
C ASN A 367 -14.46 27.18 0.09
N ASN A 368 -13.57 26.21 0.25
CA ASN A 368 -13.58 24.95 -0.50
C ASN A 368 -14.07 23.80 0.39
N LEU A 369 -15.38 23.53 0.34
CA LEU A 369 -16.05 22.53 1.18
C LEU A 369 -15.83 21.07 0.72
N TYR A 370 -15.35 20.86 -0.50
CA TYR A 370 -15.28 19.54 -1.14
C TYR A 370 -13.83 19.09 -1.40
N GLY A 371 -12.83 19.84 -0.93
CA GLY A 371 -11.43 19.50 -1.11
C GLY A 371 -10.98 19.44 -2.57
N ILE A 372 -11.65 20.15 -3.49
CA ILE A 372 -11.34 20.09 -4.92
C ILE A 372 -9.88 20.55 -5.15
N ASN A 373 -9.12 19.72 -5.87
CA ASN A 373 -7.69 19.86 -6.17
C ASN A 373 -6.73 19.87 -4.95
N ALA A 374 -7.18 19.45 -3.77
CA ALA A 374 -6.29 19.26 -2.62
C ALA A 374 -5.42 17.99 -2.76
N THR A 375 -4.33 18.08 -3.51
CA THR A 375 -3.44 16.92 -3.76
C THR A 375 -2.55 16.57 -2.56
N ASP A 376 -2.26 15.29 -2.33
CA ASP A 376 -1.44 14.79 -1.21
C ASP A 376 -0.10 15.52 -0.99
N SER A 377 0.59 15.96 -2.06
CA SER A 377 1.90 16.60 -1.98
C SER A 377 1.87 18.04 -1.45
N ASN A 378 0.76 18.75 -1.65
CA ASN A 378 0.54 20.09 -1.12
C ASN A 378 -0.96 20.38 -1.04
N PRO A 379 -1.69 19.75 -0.09
CA PRO A 379 -3.15 19.79 -0.09
C PRO A 379 -3.68 21.21 0.03
N TYR A 380 -3.09 22.02 0.91
CA TYR A 380 -3.50 23.41 1.07
C TYR A 380 -3.13 24.27 -0.12
N GLY A 381 -1.90 24.19 -0.64
CA GLY A 381 -1.46 25.06 -1.74
C GLY A 381 -2.22 24.81 -3.04
N ASN A 382 -2.51 23.55 -3.35
CA ASN A 382 -3.11 23.16 -4.62
C ASN A 382 -4.64 23.20 -4.63
N ALA A 383 -5.29 23.20 -3.46
CA ALA A 383 -6.74 23.28 -3.36
C ALA A 383 -7.29 24.55 -4.04
N ASP A 384 -8.39 24.40 -4.76
CA ASP A 384 -9.09 25.53 -5.38
C ASP A 384 -9.59 26.51 -4.33
N THR A 385 -9.67 27.79 -4.71
CA THR A 385 -10.28 28.86 -3.91
C THR A 385 -11.57 29.34 -4.57
N TYR A 386 -12.64 29.42 -3.78
CA TYR A 386 -13.94 29.90 -4.24
C TYR A 386 -14.28 31.25 -3.60
N LYS A 387 -15.13 32.02 -4.28
CA LYS A 387 -15.60 33.34 -3.79
C LYS A 387 -16.45 33.23 -2.52
N SER A 388 -17.19 32.14 -2.38
CA SER A 388 -18.04 31.86 -1.22
C SER A 388 -18.27 30.36 -1.08
N TYR A 389 -18.81 29.94 0.06
CA TYR A 389 -19.19 28.56 0.30
C TYR A 389 -20.23 28.07 -0.71
N GLU A 390 -21.23 28.89 -1.04
CA GLU A 390 -22.24 28.60 -2.06
C GLU A 390 -21.60 28.34 -3.42
N GLY A 391 -20.61 29.14 -3.80
CA GLY A 391 -19.85 28.94 -5.04
C GLY A 391 -19.19 27.57 -5.11
N SER A 392 -18.65 27.07 -4.00
CA SER A 392 -18.08 25.72 -3.94
C SER A 392 -19.15 24.61 -4.06
N VAL A 393 -20.33 24.81 -3.46
CA VAL A 393 -21.48 23.89 -3.57
C VAL A 393 -21.99 23.84 -5.02
N MET A 394 -22.14 24.99 -5.67
CA MET A 394 -22.57 25.08 -7.07
C MET A 394 -21.60 24.35 -8.00
N TYR A 395 -20.28 24.58 -7.82
CA TYR A 395 -19.26 23.88 -8.58
C TYR A 395 -19.33 22.37 -8.37
N ALA A 396 -19.38 21.92 -7.12
CA ALA A 396 -19.42 20.50 -6.79
C ALA A 396 -20.67 19.83 -7.38
N ALA A 397 -21.86 20.43 -7.24
CA ALA A 397 -23.10 19.88 -7.78
C ALA A 397 -23.02 19.70 -9.30
N LYS A 398 -22.55 20.72 -10.02
CA LYS A 398 -22.32 20.62 -11.47
C LYS A 398 -21.31 19.53 -11.81
N TYR A 399 -20.15 19.54 -11.15
CA TYR A 399 -19.07 18.60 -11.42
C TYR A 399 -19.50 17.15 -11.20
N ILE A 400 -20.20 16.87 -10.09
CA ILE A 400 -20.72 15.54 -9.78
C ILE A 400 -21.79 15.12 -10.79
N SER A 401 -22.74 16.00 -11.13
CA SER A 401 -23.75 15.70 -12.14
C SER A 401 -23.10 15.34 -13.48
N ASP A 402 -22.20 16.19 -13.97
CA ASP A 402 -21.60 16.05 -15.30
C ASP A 402 -20.63 14.88 -15.41
N LYS A 403 -19.82 14.64 -14.37
CA LYS A 403 -18.73 13.65 -14.43
C LYS A 403 -19.12 12.30 -13.86
N TYR A 404 -19.91 12.25 -12.80
CA TYR A 404 -20.11 11.01 -12.04
C TYR A 404 -21.52 10.44 -12.17
N LEU A 405 -22.53 11.28 -12.37
CA LEU A 405 -23.93 10.84 -12.45
C LEU A 405 -24.49 10.85 -13.88
N THR A 406 -23.66 11.16 -14.87
CA THR A 406 -24.01 11.15 -16.30
C THR A 406 -23.18 10.10 -17.03
N SER A 407 -23.84 9.21 -17.76
CA SER A 407 -23.18 8.18 -18.55
C SER A 407 -22.33 8.77 -19.67
N GLY A 408 -21.24 8.10 -20.04
CA GLY A 408 -20.37 8.49 -21.17
C GLY A 408 -19.05 9.14 -20.77
N THR A 409 -18.82 9.39 -19.49
CA THR A 409 -17.52 9.83 -18.96
C THR A 409 -16.71 8.62 -18.45
N TRP A 410 -15.39 8.77 -18.31
CA TRP A 410 -14.55 7.71 -17.74
C TRP A 410 -14.74 7.55 -16.22
N GLN A 411 -15.28 8.57 -15.55
CA GLN A 411 -15.61 8.54 -14.12
C GLN A 411 -16.92 7.82 -13.81
N TYR A 412 -17.85 7.75 -14.77
CA TYR A 412 -19.16 7.14 -14.57
C TYR A 412 -19.06 5.63 -14.30
N ASN A 413 -19.51 5.21 -13.12
CA ASN A 413 -19.57 3.80 -12.71
C ASN A 413 -20.91 3.46 -12.03
N GLY A 414 -21.92 4.32 -12.19
CA GLY A 414 -23.20 4.24 -11.50
C GLY A 414 -23.53 5.55 -10.78
N ARG A 415 -24.81 5.88 -10.72
CA ARG A 415 -25.36 7.15 -10.19
C ARG A 415 -25.46 7.20 -8.66
N PHE A 416 -24.58 6.53 -7.95
CA PHE A 416 -24.60 6.37 -6.49
C PHE A 416 -23.18 6.38 -5.92
N LEU A 417 -23.02 6.65 -4.62
CA LEU A 417 -21.70 6.73 -3.95
C LEU A 417 -20.85 5.47 -4.16
N GLY A 418 -21.45 4.32 -3.87
CA GLY A 418 -20.93 2.99 -4.14
C GLY A 418 -19.70 2.61 -3.31
N ASN A 419 -18.84 1.81 -3.94
CA ASN A 419 -17.61 1.26 -3.39
C ASN A 419 -16.57 1.14 -4.53
N LYS A 420 -15.51 0.35 -4.35
CA LYS A 420 -14.46 0.19 -5.36
C LYS A 420 -14.85 -0.69 -6.55
N ALA A 421 -16.02 -1.32 -6.53
CA ALA A 421 -16.54 -2.12 -7.62
C ALA A 421 -17.47 -1.34 -8.56
N GLU A 422 -18.30 -0.46 -7.99
CA GLU A 422 -19.39 0.27 -8.64
C GLU A 422 -19.67 1.61 -7.94
N GLY A 423 -20.28 2.55 -8.66
CA GLY A 423 -20.56 3.90 -8.18
C GLY A 423 -19.35 4.83 -8.20
N MET A 424 -19.52 6.02 -7.63
CA MET A 424 -18.53 7.11 -7.66
C MET A 424 -17.17 6.69 -7.10
N ASN A 425 -17.15 5.90 -6.02
CA ASN A 425 -15.92 5.55 -5.32
C ASN A 425 -14.95 4.68 -6.14
N VAL A 426 -15.36 4.14 -7.28
CA VAL A 426 -14.45 3.50 -8.23
C VAL A 426 -13.35 4.47 -8.67
N ARG A 427 -13.70 5.75 -8.88
CA ARG A 427 -12.79 6.78 -9.45
C ARG A 427 -12.65 8.05 -8.62
N TYR A 428 -13.48 8.27 -7.59
CA TYR A 428 -13.51 9.53 -6.84
C TYR A 428 -12.39 9.68 -5.79
N ALA A 429 -12.24 8.71 -4.87
CA ALA A 429 -11.31 8.79 -3.75
C ALA A 429 -10.45 7.53 -3.64
N SER A 430 -9.24 7.60 -3.08
CA SER A 430 -8.42 6.41 -2.82
C SER A 430 -8.93 5.58 -1.65
N ASP A 431 -9.64 6.20 -0.70
CA ASP A 431 -10.28 5.49 0.41
C ASP A 431 -11.36 4.51 -0.10
N PRO A 432 -11.19 3.18 0.08
CA PRO A 432 -12.17 2.19 -0.37
C PRO A 432 -13.55 2.34 0.31
N PHE A 433 -13.62 3.09 1.42
CA PHE A 433 -14.81 3.26 2.24
C PHE A 433 -15.39 4.69 2.20
N TRP A 434 -14.86 5.59 1.37
CA TRP A 434 -15.36 6.96 1.18
C TRP A 434 -16.89 7.01 1.00
N GLY A 435 -17.43 6.18 0.10
CA GLY A 435 -18.87 6.14 -0.17
C GLY A 435 -19.69 5.70 1.05
N GLN A 436 -19.15 4.81 1.88
CA GLN A 436 -19.81 4.39 3.12
C GLN A 436 -19.81 5.48 4.19
N LYS A 437 -18.72 6.25 4.31
CA LYS A 437 -18.60 7.35 5.28
C LYS A 437 -19.59 8.47 4.97
N ILE A 438 -19.72 8.85 3.70
CA ILE A 438 -20.73 9.84 3.26
C ILE A 438 -22.15 9.29 3.49
N ALA A 439 -22.42 8.04 3.14
CA ALA A 439 -23.72 7.41 3.42
C ALA A 439 -24.05 7.42 4.92
N GLY A 440 -23.05 7.25 5.78
CA GLY A 440 -23.20 7.41 7.23
C GLY A 440 -23.61 8.83 7.65
N HIS A 441 -23.08 9.87 7.00
CA HIS A 441 -23.53 11.25 7.22
C HIS A 441 -24.97 11.47 6.73
N MET A 442 -25.32 10.95 5.54
CA MET A 442 -26.70 11.00 5.02
C MET A 442 -27.67 10.31 5.98
N TYR A 443 -27.31 9.13 6.48
CA TYR A 443 -28.14 8.35 7.39
C TYR A 443 -28.42 9.10 8.69
N ARG A 444 -27.37 9.67 9.31
CA ARG A 444 -27.52 10.49 10.54
C ARG A 444 -28.40 11.72 10.30
N ALA A 445 -28.24 12.40 9.16
CA ALA A 445 -29.07 13.54 8.79
C ALA A 445 -30.54 13.17 8.66
N GLU A 446 -30.85 12.10 7.92
CA GLU A 446 -32.22 11.68 7.68
C GLU A 446 -32.92 11.19 8.95
N GLN A 447 -32.22 10.46 9.82
CA GLN A 447 -32.77 10.05 11.11
C GLN A 447 -33.08 11.26 12.00
N TRP A 448 -32.15 12.21 12.09
CA TRP A 448 -32.33 13.41 12.91
C TRP A 448 -33.48 14.27 12.37
N ILE A 449 -33.52 14.55 11.06
CA ILE A 449 -34.57 15.36 10.45
C ILE A 449 -35.93 14.69 10.64
N LYS A 450 -36.04 13.37 10.41
CA LYS A 450 -37.29 12.65 10.61
C LYS A 450 -37.81 12.73 12.06
N ALA A 451 -36.91 12.73 13.04
CA ALA A 451 -37.26 12.81 14.45
C ALA A 451 -37.61 14.23 14.94
N ASN A 452 -37.24 15.27 14.19
CA ASN A 452 -37.38 16.69 14.57
C ASN A 452 -38.23 17.47 13.55
N ARG A 453 -39.09 16.76 12.82
CA ARG A 453 -39.97 17.28 11.77
C ARG A 453 -41.29 17.81 12.30
#